data_AF-A0A7C7BN16-F1
#
_entry.id   AF-A0A7C7BN16-F1
#
_cell.length_a   1.000
_cell.length_b   1.000
_cell.length_c   1.000
_cell.angle_alpha   90.00
_cell.angle_beta   90.00
_cell.angle_gamma   90.00
#
_symmetry.space_group_name_H-M   'P 1'
#
loop_
_entity.id
_entity.type
_entity.pdbx_description
1 polymer ?
#
loop_
_entity_poly.entity_id
_entity_poly.type
_entity_poly.pdbx_seq_one_letter_code
_entity_poly.pdbx_strand_id
1 'polypeptide(L)' 'MKAKSIIICLSALLISINTIAQWTEINVTPNHAANSYDFIDDNIGYASLFNISTNRIELAKTVDGGKQLGNP' A
#
# COMPACT_ATOMS: atom_id res chain seq x y z
N MET A 1 -14.19 -25.28 -32.82
CA MET A 1 -13.92 -23.83 -32.63
C MET A 1 -14.69 -23.25 -31.45
N LYS A 2 -16.01 -23.47 -31.31
CA LYS A 2 -16.84 -22.90 -30.21
C LYS A 2 -16.41 -23.29 -28.78
N ALA A 3 -16.02 -24.54 -28.55
CA ALA A 3 -15.63 -25.03 -27.22
C ALA A 3 -14.32 -24.42 -26.69
N LYS A 4 -13.33 -24.19 -27.57
CA LYS A 4 -12.05 -23.54 -27.18
C LYS A 4 -12.28 -22.10 -26.69
N SER A 5 -13.13 -21.35 -27.39
CA SER A 5 -13.48 -19.98 -27.00
C SER A 5 -14.21 -19.93 -25.66
N ILE A 6 -15.12 -20.87 -25.39
CA ILE A 6 -15.81 -20.97 -24.10
C ILE A 6 -14.83 -21.28 -22.96
N ILE A 7 -13.90 -22.20 -23.16
CA ILE A 7 -12.88 -22.56 -22.15
C ILE A 7 -12.00 -21.34 -21.81
N ILE A 8 -11.57 -20.58 -22.82
CA ILE A 8 -10.76 -19.36 -22.63
C ILE A 8 -11.54 -18.30 -21.87
N CYS A 9 -12.83 -18.10 -22.18
CA CYS A 9 -13.66 -17.15 -21.45
C CYS A 9 -13.89 -17.57 -20.00
N LEU A 10 -14.12 -18.87 -19.75
CA LEU A 10 -14.30 -19.39 -18.40
C LEU A 10 -13.03 -19.23 -17.56
N SER A 11 -11.86 -19.54 -18.12
CA SER A 11 -10.59 -19.38 -17.41
C SER A 11 -10.26 -17.92 -17.09
N ALA A 12 -10.54 -16.99 -18.02
CA ALA A 12 -10.40 -15.56 -17.75
C ALA A 12 -11.33 -15.06 -16.63
N LEU A 13 -12.57 -15.56 -16.57
CA LEU A 13 -13.54 -15.21 -15.53
C LEU A 13 -13.16 -15.80 -14.16
N LEU A 14 -12.55 -16.98 -14.13
CA LEU A 14 -12.02 -17.60 -12.90
C LEU A 14 -10.81 -16.83 -12.33
N ILE A 15 -10.01 -16.18 -13.17
CA ILE A 15 -8.86 -15.37 -12.72
C ILE A 15 -9.34 -14.06 -12.07
N SER A 16 -10.40 -13.43 -12.60
CA SER A 16 -10.87 -12.12 -12.12
C SER A 16 -11.55 -12.16 -10.75
N ILE A 17 -12.12 -13.29 -10.34
CA ILE A 17 -12.77 -13.41 -9.02
C ILE A 17 -11.78 -13.59 -7.86
N ASN A 18 -10.52 -13.91 -8.13
CA ASN A 18 -9.51 -14.19 -7.10
C ASN A 18 -8.62 -13.00 -6.76
N THR A 19 -8.66 -11.92 -7.56
CA THR A 19 -7.91 -10.69 -7.27
C THR A 19 -8.73 -9.79 -6.36
N ILE A 20 -8.88 -10.19 -5.09
CA ILE A 20 -9.41 -9.31 -4.05
C ILE A 20 -8.23 -8.46 -3.58
N ALA A 21 -8.32 -7.14 -3.72
CA ALA A 21 -7.34 -6.25 -3.10
C ALA A 21 -7.36 -6.47 -1.58
N GLN A 22 -6.24 -6.94 -1.03
CA GLN A 22 -6.09 -7.15 0.41
C GLN A 22 -5.34 -5.96 0.99
N TRP A 23 -6.00 -5.23 1.89
CA TRP A 23 -5.39 -4.13 2.63
C TRP A 23 -5.15 -4.59 4.06
N THR A 24 -3.93 -4.42 4.53
CA THR A 24 -3.57 -4.64 5.93
C THR A 24 -3.06 -3.31 6.48
N GLU A 25 -3.59 -2.93 7.64
CA GLU A 25 -3.13 -1.73 8.33
C GLU A 25 -1.74 -2.01 8.90
N ILE A 26 -0.78 -1.15 8.55
CA ILE A 26 0.61 -1.21 9.00
C ILE A 26 1.00 0.15 9.57
N ASN A 27 1.87 0.16 10.59
CA ASN A 27 2.43 1.37 11.20
C ASN A 27 1.42 2.42 11.66
N VAL A 28 0.54 2.01 12.58
CA VAL A 28 -0.33 2.95 13.29
C VAL A 28 0.51 3.80 14.23
N THR A 29 0.80 5.04 13.83
CA THR A 29 1.43 6.04 14.71
C THR A 29 0.32 6.91 15.31
N PRO A 30 -0.01 6.77 16.60
CA PRO A 30 -1.13 7.49 17.19
C PRO A 30 -1.00 9.00 16.99
N ASN A 31 -2.12 9.68 16.76
CA ASN A 31 -2.19 11.12 16.52
C ASN A 31 -1.44 11.62 15.28
N HIS A 32 -1.07 10.73 14.34
CA HIS A 32 -0.50 11.12 13.06
C HIS A 32 -1.47 10.82 11.93
N ALA A 33 -1.61 11.77 11.01
CA ALA A 33 -2.30 11.57 9.75
C ALA A 33 -1.28 11.63 8.59
N ALA A 34 -1.28 10.63 7.71
CA ALA A 34 -0.46 10.67 6.52
C ALA A 34 -1.02 11.72 5.54
N ASN A 35 -0.19 12.69 5.14
CA ASN A 35 -0.54 13.72 4.17
C ASN A 35 -0.09 13.35 2.75
N SER A 36 1.14 12.84 2.63
CA SER A 36 1.71 12.36 1.38
C SER A 36 2.80 11.32 1.65
N TYR A 37 3.06 10.47 0.66
CA TYR A 37 4.14 9.48 0.71
C TYR A 37 4.70 9.25 -0.71
N ASP A 38 5.96 8.82 -0.78
CA ASP A 38 6.60 8.41 -2.04
C ASP A 38 7.67 7.35 -1.77
N PHE A 39 7.94 6.50 -2.78
CA PHE A 39 8.90 5.41 -2.71
C PHE A 39 9.97 5.57 -3.77
N ILE A 40 11.24 5.45 -3.35
CA ILE A 40 12.40 5.44 -4.25
C ILE A 40 12.52 4.06 -4.91
N ASP A 41 12.30 3.02 -4.11
CA ASP A 41 12.23 1.62 -4.53
C ASP A 41 11.21 0.86 -3.66
N ASP A 42 11.03 -0.44 -3.90
CA ASP A 42 10.05 -1.28 -3.19
C ASP A 42 10.25 -1.31 -1.66
N ASN A 43 11.42 -0.90 -1.16
CA ASN A 43 11.79 -0.96 0.25
C ASN A 43 11.92 0.44 0.89
N ILE A 44 12.52 1.39 0.18
CA ILE A 44 12.88 2.71 0.68
C ILE A 44 11.82 3.73 0.29
N GLY A 45 11.18 4.33 1.29
CA GLY A 45 10.15 5.34 1.11
C GLY A 45 10.13 6.40 2.20
N TYR A 46 9.44 7.49 1.93
CA TYR A 46 9.28 8.62 2.82
C TYR A 46 7.82 9.03 2.91
N ALA A 47 7.40 9.48 4.10
CA ALA A 47 6.05 9.96 4.33
C ALA A 47 6.06 11.27 5.12
N SER A 48 5.23 12.23 4.69
CA SER A 48 4.90 13.41 5.46
C SER A 48 3.73 13.09 6.37
N LEU A 49 3.95 13.17 7.67
CA LEU A 49 2.95 12.91 8.70
C LEU A 49 2.57 14.22 9.39
N PHE A 50 1.28 14.50 9.51
CA PHE A 50 0.79 15.59 10.33
C PHE A 50 0.51 15.09 11.74
N ASN A 51 1.28 15.57 12.72
CA ASN A 51 1.08 15.28 14.13
C ASN A 51 -0.01 16.21 14.68
N ILE A 52 -1.18 15.62 14.95
CA ILE A 52 -2.38 16.32 15.41
C ILE A 52 -2.17 16.90 16.81
N SER A 53 -1.35 16.26 17.65
CA SER A 53 -1.07 16.71 19.02
C SER A 53 -0.14 17.93 19.07
N THR A 54 0.84 18.00 18.16
CA THR A 54 1.84 19.09 18.15
C THR A 54 1.54 20.15 17.10
N ASN A 55 0.58 19.91 16.20
CA ASN A 55 0.27 20.74 15.04
C ASN A 55 1.50 20.97 14.15
N ARG A 56 2.28 19.91 13.91
CA ARG A 56 3.52 19.95 13.12
C ARG A 56 3.52 18.89 12.03
N ILE A 57 4.29 19.16 10.99
CA ILE A 57 4.63 18.17 9.97
C ILE A 57 5.92 17.48 10.38
N GLU A 58 5.89 16.16 10.37
CA GLU A 58 7.00 15.27 10.66
C GLU A 58 7.31 14.44 9.41
N LEU A 59 8.58 14.08 9.22
CA LEU A 59 9.01 13.24 8.11
C LEU A 59 9.39 11.87 8.65
N ALA A 60 8.81 10.83 8.08
CA ALA A 60 9.12 9.44 8.40
C ALA A 60 9.79 8.76 7.20
N LYS A 61 10.67 7.79 7.49
CA LYS A 61 11.37 6.96 6.51
C LYS A 61 11.08 5.49 6.77
N THR A 62 11.01 4.70 5.70
CA THR A 62 11.03 3.23 5.75
C THR A 62 12.19 2.69 4.92
N VAL A 63 12.67 1.50 5.26
CA VAL A 63 13.65 0.70 4.50
C VAL A 63 13.17 -0.74 4.30
N ASP A 64 11.89 -1.01 4.56
CA ASP A 64 11.28 -2.34 4.55
C ASP A 64 9.89 -2.37 3.90
N GLY A 65 9.61 -1.41 3.01
CA GLY A 65 8.35 -1.34 2.26
C GLY A 65 7.19 -0.83 3.12
N GLY A 66 7.48 -0.02 4.13
CA GLY A 66 6.49 0.55 5.03
C GLY A 66 6.02 -0.40 6.13
N LYS A 67 6.77 -1.47 6.45
CA LYS A 67 6.46 -2.34 7.60
C LYS A 67 6.87 -1.71 8.92
N GLN A 68 7.90 -0.86 8.91
CA GLN A 68 8.30 0.01 10.02
C GLN A 68 8.60 1.44 9.53
N LEU A 69 8.25 2.41 10.37
CA LEU A 69 8.62 3.81 10.20
C LEU A 69 9.74 4.16 11.20
N GLY A 70 10.79 4.78 10.71
CA GLY A 70 11.86 5.38 11.50
C GLY A 70 12.00 6.86 11.22
N ASN A 71 12.78 7.54 12.06
CA ASN A 71 13.26 8.88 11.75
C ASN A 71 14.28 8.82 10.58
N PRO A 72 14.31 9.83 9.70
CA PRO A 72 15.22 9.89 8.55
C PRO A 72 16.70 9.77 8.92
#